data_AF-A0A0D2KYA2-F1
#
_entry.id   AF-A0A0D2KYA2-F1
#
_cell.length_a   1.000
_cell.length_b   1.000
_cell.length_c   1.000
_cell.angle_alpha   90.00
_cell.angle_beta   90.00
_cell.angle_gamma   90.00
#
_symmetry.space_group_name_H-M   'P 1'
#
loop_
_entity.id
_entity.type
_entity.pdbx_description
1 polymer ?
#
loop_
_entity_poly.entity_id
_entity_poly.type
_entity_poly.pdbx_seq_one_letter_code
_entity_poly.pdbx_strand_id
1 'polypeptide(L)'
;MKLDMGGAAAVLGAARALAELQPEGIQVHFITASCENMVSGRATRPGDVHLSAAGLTVEVNDTDAEGRLTLADAIWYAQEQAGAKAKSGAGQFIAI
;
A
#
# COMPACT_ATOMS: atom_id res chain seq x y z
N MET A 1 -17.24 4.13 -4.68
CA MET A 1 -16.77 5.30 -3.91
C MET A 1 -15.62 5.96 -4.67
N LYS A 2 -15.70 7.23 -5.10
CA LYS A 2 -14.62 7.85 -5.91
C LYS A 2 -13.42 8.31 -5.09
N LEU A 3 -13.62 8.61 -3.81
CA LEU A 3 -12.60 9.17 -2.93
C LEU A 3 -11.80 8.09 -2.18
N ASP A 4 -12.08 6.81 -2.45
CA ASP A 4 -11.41 5.66 -1.81
C ASP A 4 -10.01 5.37 -2.37
N MET A 5 -9.34 6.46 -2.74
CA MET A 5 -7.98 6.53 -3.23
C MET A 5 -7.29 7.79 -2.70
N GLY A 6 -7.89 8.47 -1.72
CA GLY A 6 -7.34 9.71 -1.14
C GLY A 6 -5.94 9.53 -0.55
N GLY A 7 -5.66 8.35 0.04
CA GLY A 7 -4.31 7.98 0.48
C GLY A 7 -3.32 7.92 -0.69
N ALA A 8 -3.66 7.22 -1.77
CA ALA A 8 -2.85 7.16 -2.99
C ALA A 8 -2.62 8.54 -3.61
N ALA A 9 -3.66 9.38 -3.64
CA ALA A 9 -3.54 10.76 -4.12
C ALA A 9 -2.54 11.57 -3.29
N ALA A 10 -2.57 11.42 -1.96
CA ALA A 10 -1.63 12.09 -1.07
C ALA A 10 -0.19 11.60 -1.28
N VAL A 11 0.03 10.29 -1.45
CA VAL A 11 1.33 9.70 -1.79
C VAL A 11 1.89 10.30 -3.08
N LEU A 12 1.09 10.36 -4.15
CA LEU A 12 1.50 10.94 -5.43
C LEU A 12 1.73 12.46 -5.35
N GLY A 13 0.93 13.17 -4.56
CA GLY A 13 1.14 14.59 -4.26
C GLY A 13 2.46 14.83 -3.53
N ALA A 14 2.80 14.00 -2.54
CA ALA A 14 4.09 14.05 -1.86
C ALA A 14 5.25 13.74 -2.81
N ALA A 15 5.08 12.76 -3.70
CA ALA A 15 6.08 12.44 -4.74
C ALA A 15 6.35 13.64 -5.64
N ARG A 16 5.30 14.34 -6.08
CA ARG A 16 5.43 15.55 -6.88
C ARG A 16 6.21 16.64 -6.12
N ALA A 17 5.84 16.91 -4.88
CA ALA A 17 6.50 17.94 -4.06
C ALA A 17 8.00 17.60 -3.82
N LEU A 18 8.32 16.33 -3.53
CA LEU A 18 9.70 15.89 -3.31
C LEU A 18 10.54 15.96 -4.60
N ALA A 19 9.94 15.67 -5.76
CA ALA A 19 10.61 15.82 -7.04
C ALA A 19 10.95 17.29 -7.38
N GLU A 20 10.13 18.25 -6.92
CA GLU A 20 10.40 19.68 -7.09
C GLU A 20 11.42 20.21 -6.09
N LEU A 21 11.41 19.72 -4.84
CA LEU A 21 12.35 20.14 -3.80
C LEU A 21 13.76 19.54 -3.96
N GLN A 22 13.87 18.37 -4.59
CA GLN A 22 15.12 17.64 -4.83
C GLN A 22 16.03 17.53 -3.58
N PRO A 23 15.52 17.07 -2.42
CA PRO A 23 16.34 16.91 -1.22
C PRO A 23 17.47 15.89 -1.46
N GLU A 24 18.68 16.27 -1.06
CA GLU A 24 19.87 15.41 -1.19
C GLU A 24 19.97 14.41 -0.03
N GLY A 25 20.61 13.26 -0.29
CA GLY A 25 20.93 12.27 0.75
C GLY A 25 19.76 11.43 1.27
N ILE A 26 18.61 11.45 0.58
CA ILE A 26 17.45 10.61 0.91
C ILE A 26 17.02 9.75 -0.29
N GLN A 27 16.40 8.60 0.02
CA GLN A 27 15.75 7.74 -0.97
C GLN A 27 14.33 7.47 -0.49
N VAL A 28 13.33 7.78 -1.34
CA VAL A 28 11.92 7.63 -0.99
C VAL A 28 11.26 6.68 -1.97
N HIS A 29 10.48 5.73 -1.45
CA HIS A 29 9.66 4.82 -2.22
C HIS A 29 8.19 5.22 -2.05
N PHE A 30 7.49 5.43 -3.16
CA PHE A 30 6.06 5.72 -3.17
C PHE A 30 5.33 4.46 -3.61
N ILE A 31 4.54 3.85 -2.72
CA ILE A 31 3.96 2.53 -2.93
C ILE A 31 2.44 2.63 -2.78
N THR A 32 1.71 2.13 -3.77
CA THR A 32 0.25 2.10 -3.74
C THR A 32 -0.25 0.83 -4.41
N ALA A 33 -1.00 0.01 -3.68
CA ALA A 33 -1.73 -1.13 -4.23
C ALA A 33 -3.10 -0.66 -4.75
N SER A 34 -3.13 -0.13 -5.98
CA SER A 34 -4.36 0.38 -6.60
C SER A 34 -5.21 -0.73 -7.20
N CYS A 35 -6.51 -0.71 -6.89
CA CYS A 35 -7.53 -1.60 -7.45
C CYS A 35 -8.91 -0.96 -7.37
N GLU A 36 -9.93 -1.61 -7.94
CA GLU A 36 -11.33 -1.25 -7.73
C GLU A 36 -12.05 -2.37 -6.96
N ASN A 37 -12.86 -2.02 -5.97
CA ASN A 37 -13.73 -2.95 -5.27
C ASN A 37 -15.10 -3.01 -5.97
N MET A 38 -15.33 -4.08 -6.73
CA MET A 38 -16.49 -4.20 -7.62
C MET A 38 -17.25 -5.50 -7.41
N VAL A 39 -18.58 -5.43 -7.52
CA VAL A 39 -19.46 -6.60 -7.53
C VAL A 39 -19.40 -7.27 -8.90
N SER A 40 -19.09 -8.57 -8.92
CA SER A 40 -19.14 -9.40 -10.11
C SER A 40 -19.26 -10.88 -9.73
N GLY A 41 -19.53 -11.76 -10.70
CA GLY A 41 -19.48 -13.22 -10.47
C GLY A 41 -18.10 -13.77 -10.09
N ARG A 42 -17.05 -12.94 -10.13
CA ARG A 42 -15.67 -13.27 -9.72
C ARG A 42 -15.20 -12.42 -8.52
N ALA A 43 -16.09 -11.68 -7.88
CA ALA A 43 -15.75 -10.87 -6.72
C ALA A 43 -15.44 -11.73 -5.50
N THR A 44 -14.60 -11.21 -4.60
CA THR A 44 -14.43 -11.75 -3.25
C THR A 44 -15.78 -11.84 -2.55
N ARG A 45 -16.01 -12.94 -1.84
CA ARG A 45 -17.22 -13.18 -1.05
C ARG A 45 -16.93 -13.14 0.44
N PRO A 46 -17.91 -12.75 1.27
CA PRO A 46 -17.85 -13.01 2.70
C PRO A 46 -17.60 -14.51 2.97
N GLY A 47 -16.61 -14.81 3.80
CA GLY A 47 -16.14 -16.15 4.13
C GLY A 47 -15.03 -16.69 3.20
N ASP A 48 -14.67 -15.99 2.12
CA ASP A 48 -13.47 -16.36 1.35
C ASP A 48 -12.21 -16.18 2.23
N VAL A 49 -11.23 -17.08 2.07
CA VAL A 49 -9.94 -17.03 2.79
C VAL A 49 -8.83 -16.73 1.79
N HIS A 50 -8.19 -15.57 1.94
CA HIS A 50 -7.06 -15.16 1.11
C HIS A 50 -5.73 -15.48 1.76
N LEU A 51 -4.72 -15.82 0.95
CA LEU A 51 -3.33 -15.94 1.38
C LEU A 51 -2.61 -14.63 1.07
N SER A 52 -2.10 -13.93 2.09
CA SER A 52 -1.31 -12.71 1.92
C SER A 52 0.10 -13.01 1.43
N ALA A 53 0.79 -11.98 0.93
CA ALA A 53 2.19 -12.08 0.54
C ALA A 53 3.12 -12.44 1.71
N ALA A 54 2.70 -12.14 2.95
CA ALA A 54 3.38 -12.56 4.16
C ALA A 54 3.19 -14.06 4.52
N GLY A 55 2.44 -14.81 3.71
CA GLY A 55 2.12 -16.22 3.95
C GLY A 55 1.06 -16.44 5.03
N LEU A 56 0.34 -15.39 5.44
CA LEU A 56 -0.73 -15.46 6.43
C LEU A 56 -2.09 -15.58 5.74
N THR A 57 -2.98 -16.40 6.29
CA THR A 57 -4.35 -16.52 5.79
C THR A 57 -5.27 -15.50 6.45
N VAL A 58 -6.16 -14.87 5.69
CA VAL A 58 -7.15 -13.90 6.16
C VAL A 58 -8.54 -14.31 5.70
N GLU A 59 -9.43 -14.60 6.64
CA GLU A 59 -10.86 -14.74 6.35
C GLU A 59 -11.50 -13.37 6.14
N VAL A 60 -12.16 -13.20 5.00
CA VAL A 60 -12.88 -11.97 4.65
C VAL A 60 -14.30 -12.07 5.17
N ASN A 61 -14.57 -11.60 6.38
CA ASN A 61 -15.94 -11.55 6.91
C ASN A 61 -16.75 -10.34 6.39
N ASP A 62 -16.07 -9.29 5.91
CA ASP A 62 -16.66 -8.08 5.33
C ASP A 62 -15.84 -7.62 4.11
N THR A 63 -16.49 -7.58 2.94
CA THR A 63 -15.86 -7.23 1.66
C THR A 63 -15.69 -5.71 1.47
N ASP A 64 -16.32 -4.88 2.30
CA ASP A 64 -16.18 -3.41 2.32
C ASP A 64 -15.05 -2.96 3.28
N ALA A 65 -14.31 -3.93 3.83
CA ALA A 65 -13.08 -3.72 4.59
C ALA A 65 -11.82 -4.02 3.76
N GLU A 66 -11.90 -4.01 2.44
CA GLU A 66 -10.89 -4.41 1.48
C GLU A 66 -9.59 -3.60 1.56
N GLY A 67 -9.66 -2.32 1.93
CA GLY A 67 -8.51 -1.44 1.96
C GLY A 67 -7.39 -1.95 2.88
N ARG A 68 -7.73 -2.69 3.94
CA ARG A 68 -6.72 -3.29 4.83
C ARG A 68 -6.02 -4.51 4.20
N LEU A 69 -6.69 -5.22 3.29
CA LEU A 69 -6.12 -6.38 2.59
C LEU A 69 -5.07 -5.91 1.58
N THR A 70 -5.40 -4.90 0.79
CA THR A 70 -4.46 -4.31 -0.18
C THR A 70 -3.28 -3.64 0.52
N LEU A 71 -3.52 -2.96 1.65
CA LEU A 71 -2.47 -2.34 2.46
C LEU A 71 -1.55 -3.37 3.12
N ALA A 72 -2.06 -4.52 3.57
CA ALA A 72 -1.24 -5.56 4.17
C ALA A 72 -0.12 -6.03 3.23
N ASP A 73 -0.46 -6.30 1.97
CA ASP A 73 0.52 -6.71 0.97
C ASP A 73 1.41 -5.56 0.51
N ALA A 74 0.90 -4.32 0.47
CA ALA A 74 1.71 -3.13 0.18
C ALA A 74 2.79 -2.90 1.26
N ILE A 75 2.45 -3.06 2.54
CA ILE A 75 3.40 -2.95 3.66
C ILE A 75 4.43 -4.07 3.59
N TRP A 76 3.99 -5.31 3.35
CA TRP A 76 4.90 -6.44 3.17
C TRP A 76 5.88 -6.18 2.02
N TYR A 77 5.39 -5.68 0.87
CA TYR A 77 6.23 -5.33 -0.26
C TYR A 77 7.24 -4.23 0.09
N ALA A 78 6.81 -3.19 0.82
CA ALA A 78 7.70 -2.12 1.27
C ALA A 78 8.87 -2.66 2.11
N GLN A 79 8.59 -3.58 3.03
CA GLN A 79 9.57 -4.15 3.95
C GLN A 79 10.50 -5.16 3.27
N GLU A 80 9.94 -6.12 2.52
CA GLU A 80 10.66 -7.28 2.02
C GLU A 80 11.24 -7.09 0.61
N GLN A 81 10.62 -6.26 -0.23
CA GLN A 81 11.01 -6.10 -1.65
C GLN A 81 11.61 -4.73 -1.94
N ALA A 82 11.01 -3.66 -1.42
CA ALA A 82 11.50 -2.30 -1.65
C ALA A 82 12.69 -1.92 -0.74
N GLY A 83 12.97 -2.72 0.31
CA GLY A 83 14.04 -2.46 1.25
C GLY A 83 13.81 -1.24 2.15
N ALA A 84 12.57 -0.78 2.26
CA ALA A 84 12.23 0.35 3.11
C ALA A 84 12.37 -0.04 4.59
N LYS A 85 13.38 0.52 5.25
CA LYS A 85 13.61 0.35 6.68
C LYS A 85 13.33 1.67 7.37
N ALA A 86 12.40 1.66 8.33
CA ALA A 86 12.25 2.76 9.28
C ALA A 86 13.50 2.81 10.18
N LYS A 87 14.58 3.44 9.73
CA LYS A 87 15.78 3.70 10.53
C LYS A 87 16.09 5.19 10.55
N SER A 88 16.25 5.71 11.75
CA SER A 88 16.82 7.03 12.02
C SER A 88 18.34 6.97 11.88
N GLY A 89 18.86 7.35 10.71
CA GLY A 89 20.30 7.44 10.42
C GLY A 89 20.56 7.61 8.93
N ALA A 90 21.68 8.26 8.57
CA ALA A 90 22.00 8.72 7.21
C ALA A 90 21.68 7.69 6.11
N GLY A 91 20.80 8.07 5.19
CA GLY A 91 20.11 7.18 4.25
C GLY A 91 18.71 6.81 4.74
N GLN A 92 17.85 7.80 4.94
CA GLN A 92 16.45 7.57 5.35
C GLN A 92 15.65 7.00 4.18
N PHE A 93 15.25 5.74 4.29
CA PHE A 93 14.31 5.09 3.38
C PHE A 93 12.89 5.32 3.93
N ILE A 94 12.12 6.17 3.27
CA ILE A 94 10.72 6.41 3.63
C ILE A 94 9.86 5.71 2.58
N ALA A 95 9.01 4.77 3.03
CA ALA A 95 7.90 4.27 2.23
C ALA A 95 6.66 5.08 2.59
N ILE A 96 6.02 5.69 1.59
CA ILE A 96 4.72 6.36 1.72
C ILE A 96 3.72 5.61 0.85
#